data_AF-A0A1F6RBP4-F1
#
_entry.id   AF-A0A1F6RBP4-F1
#
_cell.length_a   1.000
_cell.length_b   1.000
_cell.length_c   1.000
_cell.angle_alpha   90.00
_cell.angle_beta   90.00
_cell.angle_gamma   90.00
#
_symmetry.space_group_name_H-M   'P 1'
#
loop_
_entity.id
_entity.type
_entity.pdbx_description
1 polymer ?
#
loop_
_entity_poly.entity_id
_entity_poly.type
_entity_poly.pdbx_seq_one_letter_code
_entity_poly.pdbx_strand_id
1 'polypeptide(L)'
;MEILFILNQSAVKKEIDNLINKRSNLLTLIIVIGGGNIGLFFNLTSVLRLSLFFTGIILFVFFLKGLLNVEEKINLLIKELKE
;
A
#
# COMPACT_ATOMS: atom_id res chain seq x y z
N MET A 1 23.15 10.72 27.01
CA MET A 1 23.06 9.88 25.79
C MET A 1 21.73 9.15 25.70
N GLU A 2 21.26 8.47 26.77
CA GLU A 2 20.01 7.70 26.78
C GLU A 2 18.77 8.44 26.25
N ILE A 3 18.57 9.71 26.62
CA ILE A 3 17.42 10.52 26.14
C ILE A 3 17.39 10.59 24.60
N LEU A 4 18.54 10.69 23.94
CA LEU A 4 18.63 10.75 22.48
C LEU A 4 18.27 9.39 21.84
N PHE A 5 18.69 8.29 22.47
CA PHE A 5 18.38 6.94 22.05
C PHE A 5 16.87 6.62 22.18
N ILE A 6 16.25 7.01 23.30
CA ILE A 6 14.81 6.86 23.56
C ILE A 6 13.99 7.69 22.56
N LEU A 7 14.40 8.94 22.30
CA LEU A 7 13.76 9.79 21.30
C LEU A 7 13.85 9.15 19.90
N ASN A 8 15.01 8.60 19.52
CA ASN A 8 15.19 7.95 18.22
C ASN A 8 14.30 6.71 18.07
N GLN A 9 14.25 5.82 19.07
CA GLN A 9 13.32 4.68 19.08
C GLN A 9 11.85 5.11 18.96
N SER A 10 11.46 6.20 19.64
CA SER A 10 10.09 6.72 19.57
C SER A 10 9.73 7.26 18.18
N ALA A 11 10.69 7.86 17.48
CA ALA A 11 10.52 8.37 16.12
C ALA A 11 10.38 7.22 15.11
N VAL A 12 11.29 6.24 15.16
CA VAL A 12 11.25 5.06 14.27
C VAL A 12 9.96 4.26 14.46
N LYS A 13 9.51 4.06 15.72
CA LYS A 13 8.23 3.40 16.00
C LYS A 13 7.05 4.12 15.35
N LYS A 14 7.00 5.46 15.48
CA LYS A 14 5.95 6.29 14.87
C LYS A 14 5.98 6.22 13.33
N GLU A 15 7.15 6.09 12.73
CA GLU A 15 7.28 5.89 11.28
C GLU A 15 6.81 4.50 10.84
N ILE A 16 7.12 3.45 11.59
CA ILE A 16 6.58 2.09 11.37
C ILE A 16 5.05 2.09 11.48
N ASP A 17 4.46 2.72 12.51
CA ASP A 17 3.01 2.83 12.67
C ASP A 17 2.35 3.56 11.48
N ASN A 18 2.97 4.64 10.98
CA ASN A 18 2.53 5.34 9.77
C ASN A 18 2.61 4.45 8.51
N LEU A 19 3.68 3.66 8.36
CA LEU A 19 3.84 2.74 7.24
C LEU A 19 2.84 1.57 7.31
N ILE A 20 2.52 1.06 8.50
CA ILE A 20 1.46 0.03 8.68
C ILE A 20 0.10 0.58 8.28
N ASN A 21 -0.25 1.81 8.69
CA ASN A 21 -1.48 2.48 8.25
C ASN A 21 -1.50 2.67 6.72
N LYS A 22 -0.37 3.08 6.12
CA LYS A 22 -0.24 3.19 4.66
C LYS A 22 -0.42 1.84 3.95
N ARG A 23 0.17 0.76 4.49
CA ARG A 23 -0.01 -0.62 3.99
C ARG A 23 -1.48 -1.05 4.01
N SER A 24 -2.17 -0.77 5.12
CA SER A 24 -3.60 -1.07 5.27
C SER A 24 -4.44 -0.35 4.21
N ASN A 25 -4.24 0.96 4.04
CA ASN A 25 -4.94 1.76 3.04
C ASN A 25 -4.68 1.28 1.60
N LEU A 26 -3.43 0.89 1.29
CA LEU A 26 -3.07 0.33 -0.02
C LEU A 26 -3.77 -1.01 -0.28
N LEU A 27 -3.81 -1.90 0.72
CA LEU A 27 -4.57 -3.16 0.63
C LEU A 27 -6.07 -2.91 0.42
N THR A 28 -6.67 -1.96 1.13
CA THR A 28 -8.08 -1.58 0.94
C THR A 28 -8.34 -1.09 -0.49
N LEU A 29 -7.46 -0.23 -1.04
CA LEU A 29 -7.57 0.25 -2.42
C LEU A 29 -7.44 -0.90 -3.44
N ILE A 30 -6.48 -1.83 -3.24
CA ILE A 30 -6.31 -3.03 -4.07
C ILE A 30 -7.60 -3.87 -4.09
N ILE A 31 -8.22 -4.11 -2.93
CA ILE A 31 -9.47 -4.87 -2.82
C ILE A 31 -10.62 -4.15 -3.53
N VAL A 32 -10.80 -2.85 -3.29
CA VAL A 32 -11.88 -2.04 -3.90
C VAL A 32 -11.75 -1.98 -5.42
N ILE A 33 -10.54 -1.75 -5.93
CA ILE A 33 -10.26 -1.69 -7.38
C ILE A 33 -10.42 -3.07 -8.01
N GLY A 34 -9.94 -4.12 -7.35
CA GLY A 34 -10.11 -5.51 -7.80
C GLY A 34 -11.59 -5.89 -7.93
N GLY A 35 -12.38 -5.68 -6.86
CA GLY A 35 -13.82 -5.96 -6.85
C GLY A 35 -14.59 -5.13 -7.88
N GLY A 36 -14.27 -3.83 -8.02
CA GLY A 36 -14.85 -2.96 -9.04
C GLY A 36 -14.57 -3.44 -10.47
N ASN A 37 -13.32 -3.84 -10.78
CA ASN A 37 -12.94 -4.35 -12.10
C ASN A 37 -13.60 -5.70 -12.42
N ILE A 38 -13.77 -6.58 -11.43
CA ILE A 38 -14.53 -7.83 -11.59
C ILE A 38 -15.99 -7.52 -11.90
N GLY A 39 -16.61 -6.56 -11.19
CA GLY A 39 -17.97 -6.10 -11.48
C GLY A 39 -18.13 -5.51 -12.88
N LEU A 40 -17.12 -4.77 -13.35
CA LEU A 40 -17.07 -4.29 -14.74
C LEU A 40 -17.02 -5.47 -15.73
N PHE A 41 -16.13 -6.45 -15.52
CA PHE A 41 -15.92 -7.58 -16.44
C PHE A 41 -17.21 -8.33 -16.82
N PHE A 42 -18.13 -8.55 -15.86
CA PHE A 42 -19.37 -9.30 -16.10
C PHE A 42 -20.49 -8.52 -16.82
N ASN A 43 -20.39 -7.19 -16.97
CA ASN A 43 -21.53 -6.37 -17.42
C ASN A 43 -21.32 -5.81 -18.85
N LEU A 44 -21.91 -6.48 -19.86
CA LEU A 44 -21.82 -6.20 -21.30
C LEU A 44 -22.93 -5.22 -21.78
N THR A 45 -22.74 -4.26 -22.71
CA THR A 45 -21.60 -3.87 -23.59
C THR A 45 -21.38 -2.34 -23.55
N SER A 46 -20.12 -1.84 -23.55
CA SER A 46 -19.81 -0.40 -23.70
C SER A 46 -18.29 -0.16 -23.83
N VAL A 47 -17.90 0.83 -24.66
CA VAL A 47 -16.50 1.31 -24.77
C VAL A 47 -16.02 1.95 -23.46
N LEU A 48 -16.93 2.60 -22.72
CA LEU A 48 -16.63 3.22 -21.41
C LEU A 48 -16.21 2.17 -20.37
N ARG A 49 -16.73 0.93 -20.46
CA ARG A 49 -16.27 -0.16 -19.59
C ARG A 49 -14.82 -0.54 -19.89
N LEU A 50 -14.46 -0.65 -21.16
CA LEU A 50 -13.10 -1.04 -21.57
C LEU A 50 -12.06 -0.05 -21.07
N SER A 51 -12.30 1.25 -21.21
CA SER A 51 -11.40 2.28 -20.67
C SER A 51 -11.31 2.25 -19.14
N LEU A 52 -12.44 2.14 -18.44
CA LEU A 52 -12.46 2.01 -16.97
C LEU A 52 -11.75 0.75 -16.47
N PHE A 53 -11.94 -0.39 -17.15
CA PHE A 53 -11.29 -1.66 -16.81
C PHE A 53 -9.76 -1.60 -16.97
N PHE A 54 -9.26 -1.08 -18.09
CA PHE A 54 -7.82 -0.88 -18.27
C PHE A 54 -7.24 0.14 -17.29
N THR A 55 -7.96 1.23 -17.01
CA THR A 55 -7.58 2.21 -15.97
C THR A 55 -7.49 1.54 -14.60
N GLY A 56 -8.45 0.69 -14.26
CA GLY A 56 -8.46 -0.09 -13.03
C GLY A 56 -7.29 -1.08 -12.94
N ILE A 57 -6.91 -1.76 -14.03
CA ILE A 57 -5.71 -2.63 -14.06
C ILE A 57 -4.44 -1.80 -13.82
N ILE A 58 -4.29 -0.65 -14.49
CA ILE A 58 -3.12 0.22 -14.34
C ILE A 58 -2.99 0.70 -12.88
N LEU A 59 -4.10 1.16 -12.28
CA LEU A 59 -4.15 1.55 -10.88
C LEU A 59 -3.81 0.38 -9.94
N PHE A 60 -4.37 -0.81 -10.18
CA PHE A 60 -4.11 -2.00 -9.39
C PHE A 60 -2.62 -2.38 -9.36
N VAL A 61 -1.95 -2.37 -10.52
CA VAL A 61 -0.50 -2.62 -10.63
C VAL A 61 0.31 -1.51 -9.92
N PHE A 62 -0.12 -0.25 -10.02
CA PHE A 62 0.54 0.86 -9.33
C PHE A 62 0.43 0.74 -7.80
N PHE A 63 -0.75 0.40 -7.28
CA PHE A 63 -0.95 0.20 -5.84
C PHE A 63 -0.23 -1.06 -5.31
N LEU A 64 -0.14 -2.14 -6.09
CA LEU A 64 0.70 -3.31 -5.74
C LEU A 64 2.18 -2.94 -5.60
N LYS A 65 2.75 -2.17 -6.54
CA LYS A 65 4.12 -1.65 -6.40
C LYS A 65 4.27 -0.74 -5.18
N GLY A 66 3.26 0.11 -4.93
CA GLY A 66 3.22 0.94 -3.73
C GLY A 66 3.21 0.13 -2.43
N LEU A 67 2.54 -1.02 -2.41
CA LEU A 67 2.48 -1.94 -1.26
C LEU A 67 3.85 -2.59 -0.99
N LEU A 68 4.49 -3.16 -2.01
CA LEU A 68 5.82 -3.76 -1.90
C LEU A 68 6.85 -2.76 -1.36
N ASN A 69 6.88 -1.54 -1.91
CA ASN A 69 7.77 -0.47 -1.44
C ASN A 69 7.52 -0.06 0.04
N VAL A 70 6.32 -0.27 0.56
CA VAL A 70 5.99 -0.02 1.98
C VAL A 70 6.45 -1.19 2.85
N GLU A 71 6.28 -2.44 2.40
CA GLU A 71 6.76 -3.61 3.12
C GLU A 71 8.30 -3.66 3.19
N GLU A 72 9.00 -3.35 2.11
CA GLU A 72 10.46 -3.20 2.11
C GLU A 72 10.94 -2.17 3.13
N LYS A 73 10.30 -0.99 3.19
CA LYS A 73 10.62 0.04 4.19
C LYS A 73 10.35 -0.40 5.63
N ILE A 74 9.23 -1.07 5.89
CA ILE A 74 8.95 -1.63 7.21
C ILE A 74 10.02 -2.66 7.60
N ASN A 75 10.41 -3.54 6.68
CA ASN A 75 11.42 -4.57 6.93
C ASN A 75 12.82 -3.97 7.19
N LEU A 76 13.19 -2.91 6.48
CA LEU A 76 14.44 -2.17 6.71
C LEU A 76 14.45 -1.51 8.10
N LEU A 77 13.40 -0.77 8.47
CA LEU A 77 13.31 -0.13 9.80
C LEU A 77 13.26 -1.15 10.94
N ILE A 78 12.63 -2.31 10.74
CA ILE A 78 12.64 -3.42 11.72
C ILE A 78 14.04 -4.06 11.83
N LYS A 79 14.83 -4.08 10.75
CA LYS A 79 16.22 -4.55 10.79
C LYS A 79 17.11 -3.58 11.56
N GLU A 80 16.99 -2.28 11.28
CA GLU A 80 17.70 -1.19 11.97
C GLU A 80 17.37 -1.09 13.47
N LEU A 81 16.22 -1.60 13.91
CA LEU A 81 15.85 -1.71 15.34
C LEU A 81 16.36 -2.98 16.03
N LYS A 82 16.92 -3.95 15.28
CA LYS A 82 17.43 -5.24 15.81
C LYS A 82 18.96 -5.33 15.83
N GLU A 83 19.64 -4.44 15.09
CA GLU A 83 21.10 -4.27 15.08
C GLU A 83 21.53 -3.18 16.10
#